data_AF-A0A382MTD0-F1
#
_entry.id   AF-A0A382MTD0-F1
#
_cell.length_a   1.000
_cell.length_b   1.000
_cell.length_c   1.000
_cell.angle_alpha   90.00
_cell.angle_beta   90.00
_cell.angle_gamma   90.00
#
_symmetry.space_group_name_H-M   'P 1'
#
loop_
_entity.id
_entity.type
_entity.pdbx_description
1 polymer ?
#
loop_
_entity_poly.entity_id
_entity_poly.type
_entity_poly.pdbx_seq_one_letter_code
_entity_poly.pdbx_strand_id
1 'polypeptide(L)'
;MNSRKEKKDYSLEHPPELLRPDFKQESVEKASWDFFGIQGTAKELPGERDRNYLIQDSKNQRFVLKIFNQCEKRELLEIQNVALQRTLNVLGPGRAPELMLSPSN
;
A
#
# COMPACT_ATOMS: atom_id res chain seq x y z
N MET A 1 -37.34 25.85 32.32
CA MET A 1 -36.68 24.56 32.61
C MET A 1 -35.69 24.30 31.48
N ASN A 2 -34.40 24.52 31.74
CA ASN A 2 -33.33 24.45 30.74
C ASN A 2 -33.05 22.99 30.35
N SER A 3 -33.46 22.57 29.15
CA SER A 3 -32.97 21.33 28.55
C SER A 3 -31.56 21.58 28.02
N ARG A 4 -30.55 21.18 28.79
CA ARG A 4 -29.15 21.13 28.33
C ARG A 4 -29.09 20.14 27.15
N LYS A 5 -28.96 20.66 25.93
CA LYS A 5 -28.54 19.86 24.79
C LYS A 5 -27.15 19.32 25.12
N GLU A 6 -27.03 18.02 25.33
CA GLU A 6 -25.74 17.34 25.35
C GLU A 6 -25.05 17.63 24.02
N LYS A 7 -23.98 18.42 24.06
CA LYS A 7 -23.07 18.52 22.92
C LYS A 7 -22.35 17.18 22.83
N LYS A 8 -22.79 16.32 21.91
CA LYS A 8 -21.98 15.16 21.51
C LYS A 8 -20.65 15.71 21.00
N ASP A 9 -19.59 15.30 21.66
CA ASP A 9 -18.23 15.59 21.25
C ASP A 9 -17.97 14.78 19.97
N TYR A 10 -18.15 15.42 18.81
CA TYR A 10 -17.81 14.84 17.51
C TYR A 10 -16.31 15.01 17.27
N SER A 11 -15.48 14.48 18.18
CA SER A 11 -14.06 14.37 17.89
C SER A 11 -13.95 13.44 16.67
N LEU A 12 -13.51 13.97 15.53
CA LEU A 12 -13.23 13.23 14.30
C LEU A 12 -11.97 12.37 14.44
N GLU A 13 -11.79 11.74 15.60
CA GLU A 13 -10.77 10.73 15.79
C GLU A 13 -11.24 9.53 14.96
N HIS A 14 -10.64 9.38 13.78
CA HIS A 14 -10.92 8.22 12.95
C HIS A 14 -10.58 6.96 13.75
N PRO A 15 -11.47 5.94 13.76
CA PRO A 15 -11.17 4.66 14.36
C PRO A 15 -9.77 4.20 13.94
N PRO A 16 -8.93 3.69 14.85
CA PRO A 16 -7.56 3.30 14.53
C PRO A 16 -7.48 2.29 13.38
N GLU A 17 -8.57 1.57 13.11
CA GLU A 17 -8.75 0.65 11.98
C GLU A 17 -8.85 1.35 10.60
N LEU A 18 -9.07 2.67 10.58
CA LEU A 18 -9.11 3.47 9.36
C LEU A 18 -7.81 4.26 9.11
N LEU A 19 -6.88 4.26 10.07
CA LEU A 19 -5.61 4.95 9.93
C LEU A 19 -4.71 4.22 8.92
N ARG A 20 -4.03 4.99 8.07
CA ARG A 20 -3.02 4.44 7.14
C ARG A 20 -1.84 3.87 7.94
N PRO A 21 -1.19 2.80 7.46
CA PRO A 21 0.00 2.24 8.12
C PRO A 21 1.04 3.33 8.44
N ASP A 22 1.60 3.38 9.64
CA ASP A 22 2.66 4.35 9.95
C ASP A 22 4.02 3.81 9.46
N PHE A 23 4.40 4.19 8.23
CA PHE A 23 5.67 3.80 7.61
C PHE A 23 6.46 5.03 7.20
N LYS A 24 7.69 5.12 7.71
CA LYS A 24 8.66 6.12 7.27
C LYS A 24 9.36 5.66 6.01
N GLN A 25 9.76 6.61 5.16
CA GLN A 25 10.40 6.34 3.87
C GLN A 25 11.63 5.42 3.99
N GLU A 26 12.51 5.64 4.97
CA GLU A 26 13.71 4.80 5.20
C GLU A 26 13.34 3.33 5.52
N SER A 27 12.25 3.11 6.25
CA SER A 27 11.74 1.77 6.56
C SER A 27 11.21 1.06 5.30
N VAL A 28 10.70 1.83 4.34
CA VAL A 28 10.19 1.32 3.06
C VAL A 28 11.35 0.87 2.17
N GLU A 29 12.43 1.66 2.08
CA GLU A 29 13.63 1.30 1.31
C GLU A 29 14.26 0.02 1.88
N LYS A 30 14.34 -0.09 3.21
CA LYS A 30 14.79 -1.31 3.87
C LYS A 30 13.86 -2.50 3.58
N ALA A 31 12.55 -2.33 3.65
CA ALA A 31 11.59 -3.39 3.34
C ALA A 31 11.68 -3.84 1.86
N SER A 32 11.89 -2.91 0.93
CA SER A 32 12.12 -3.21 -0.49
C SER A 32 13.33 -4.12 -0.68
N TRP A 33 14.43 -3.85 0.04
CA TRP A 33 15.60 -4.72 0.03
C TRP A 33 15.33 -6.07 0.70
N ASP A 34 14.83 -6.07 1.93
CA ASP A 34 14.67 -7.27 2.75
C ASP A 34 13.70 -8.30 2.13
N PHE A 35 12.58 -7.82 1.54
CA PHE A 35 11.54 -8.71 1.01
C PHE A 35 11.66 -8.96 -0.49
N PHE A 36 12.24 -8.05 -1.27
CA PHE A 36 12.25 -8.16 -2.74
C PHE A 36 13.66 -8.10 -3.35
N GLY A 37 14.70 -7.84 -2.56
CA GLY A 37 16.07 -7.68 -3.06
C GLY A 37 16.26 -6.44 -3.93
N ILE A 38 15.36 -5.46 -3.84
CA ILE A 38 15.40 -4.23 -4.64
C ILE A 38 15.98 -3.10 -3.81
N GLN A 39 17.18 -2.67 -4.15
CA GLN A 39 17.80 -1.48 -3.60
C GLN A 39 17.43 -0.26 -4.45
N GLY A 40 16.77 0.73 -3.84
CA GLY A 40 16.34 1.95 -4.52
C GLY A 40 15.85 3.01 -3.55
N THR A 41 15.58 4.20 -4.09
CA THR A 41 15.01 5.31 -3.30
C THR A 41 13.48 5.24 -3.31
N ALA A 42 12.87 5.48 -2.17
CA ALA A 42 11.41 5.46 -2.03
C ALA A 42 10.83 6.88 -2.16
N LYS A 43 9.73 7.02 -2.89
CA LYS A 43 8.92 8.23 -2.93
C LYS A 43 7.46 7.87 -2.72
N GLU A 44 6.81 8.46 -1.71
CA GLU A 44 5.39 8.21 -1.46
C GLU A 44 4.55 8.67 -2.66
N LEU A 45 3.62 7.80 -3.07
CA LEU A 45 2.58 8.06 -4.06
C LEU A 45 1.24 8.27 -3.35
N PRO A 46 0.25 8.94 -3.97
CA PRO A 46 -1.08 9.06 -3.41
C PRO A 46 -1.68 7.71 -3.00
N GLY A 47 -2.36 7.69 -1.87
CA GLY A 47 -3.05 6.53 -1.33
C GLY A 47 -4.03 6.94 -0.24
N GLU A 48 -5.20 6.28 -0.21
CA GLU A 48 -6.26 6.58 0.77
C GLU A 48 -6.13 5.73 2.03
N ARG A 49 -6.19 4.40 1.90
CA ARG A 49 -6.12 3.43 3.02
C ARG A 49 -4.74 2.79 3.14
N ASP A 50 -4.16 2.45 2.00
CA ASP A 50 -2.82 1.86 1.90
C ASP A 50 -1.75 2.94 1.78
N ARG A 51 -0.49 2.54 1.92
CA ARG A 51 0.64 3.34 1.44
C ARG A 51 1.22 2.75 0.17
N ASN A 52 1.42 3.61 -0.81
CA ASN A 52 2.03 3.26 -2.08
C ASN A 52 3.34 4.03 -2.19
N TYR A 53 4.43 3.36 -2.54
CA TYR A 53 5.72 4.00 -2.75
C TYR A 53 6.26 3.63 -4.12
N LEU A 54 6.71 4.63 -4.87
CA LEU A 54 7.57 4.43 -6.02
C LEU A 54 8.96 4.10 -5.49
N ILE A 55 9.48 2.93 -5.86
CA ILE A 55 10.89 2.57 -5.68
C ILE A 55 11.59 2.75 -7.02
N GLN A 56 12.64 3.57 -7.06
CA GLN A 56 13.49 3.70 -8.24
C GLN A 56 14.90 3.20 -7.94
N ASP A 57 15.35 2.20 -8.69
CA ASP A 57 16.70 1.65 -8.53
C ASP A 57 17.76 2.49 -9.26
N SER A 58 19.03 2.12 -9.11
CA SER A 58 20.17 2.80 -9.77
C SER A 58 20.19 2.66 -11.29
N LYS A 59 19.41 1.72 -11.85
CA LYS A 59 19.24 1.50 -13.29
C LYS A 59 18.00 2.22 -13.84
N ASN A 60 17.37 3.08 -13.03
CA ASN A 60 16.10 3.76 -13.34
C ASN A 60 14.90 2.83 -13.57
N GLN A 61 14.98 1.57 -13.14
CA GLN A 61 13.81 0.69 -13.07
C GLN A 61 12.87 1.18 -11.96
N ARG A 62 11.57 1.05 -12.19
CA ARG A 62 10.53 1.58 -11.32
C ARG A 62 9.61 0.47 -10.84
N PHE A 63 9.40 0.45 -9.54
CA PHE A 63 8.51 -0.50 -8.87
C PHE A 63 7.52 0.27 -8.00
N VAL A 64 6.37 -0.34 -7.74
CA VAL A 64 5.42 0.17 -6.75
C VAL A 64 5.36 -0.81 -5.59
N LEU A 65 5.87 -0.38 -4.43
CA LEU A 65 5.72 -1.11 -3.17
C LEU A 65 4.44 -0.64 -2.48
N LYS A 66 3.48 -1.56 -2.32
CA LYS A 66 2.23 -1.30 -1.60
C LYS A 66 2.30 -1.91 -0.19
N ILE A 67 2.00 -1.10 0.81
CA ILE A 67 1.86 -1.51 2.21
C ILE A 67 0.39 -1.38 2.55
N PHE A 68 -0.27 -2.52 2.67
CA PHE A 68 -1.70 -2.58 2.89
C PHE A 68 -2.06 -2.23 4.32
N ASN A 69 -3.26 -1.66 4.47
CA ASN A 69 -3.83 -1.43 5.79
C ASN A 69 -3.95 -2.75 6.58
N GLN A 70 -3.60 -2.74 7.87
CA GLN A 70 -3.67 -3.93 8.73
C GLN A 70 -5.08 -4.52 8.88
N CYS A 71 -6.12 -3.69 8.69
CA CYS A 71 -7.51 -4.13 8.75
C CYS A 71 -8.01 -4.71 7.42
N GLU A 72 -7.17 -4.70 6.38
CA GLU A 72 -7.52 -5.30 5.11
C GLU A 72 -7.45 -6.83 5.19
N LYS A 73 -8.44 -7.48 4.58
CA LYS A 73 -8.49 -8.94 4.57
C LYS A 73 -7.47 -9.47 3.59
N ARG A 74 -6.78 -10.56 3.96
CA ARG A 74 -5.80 -11.19 3.08
C ARG A 74 -6.43 -11.64 1.76
N GLU A 75 -7.67 -12.09 1.79
CA GLU A 75 -8.43 -12.48 0.61
C GLU A 75 -8.58 -11.33 -0.39
N LEU A 76 -8.68 -10.07 0.07
CA LEU A 76 -8.74 -8.92 -0.84
C LEU A 76 -7.40 -8.70 -1.56
N LEU A 77 -6.28 -8.94 -0.87
CA LEU A 77 -4.93 -8.90 -1.47
C LEU A 77 -4.79 -9.95 -2.57
N GLU A 78 -5.25 -11.16 -2.28
CA GLU A 78 -5.19 -12.28 -3.21
C GLU A 78 -6.06 -12.02 -4.45
N ILE A 79 -7.26 -11.48 -4.26
CA ILE A 79 -8.13 -11.05 -5.38
C ILE A 79 -7.45 -9.98 -6.23
N GLN A 80 -6.83 -8.97 -5.63
CA GLN A 80 -6.10 -7.93 -6.36
C GLN A 80 -4.93 -8.51 -7.18
N ASN A 81 -4.17 -9.43 -6.60
CA ASN A 81 -3.06 -10.11 -7.30
C ASN A 81 -3.56 -10.92 -8.49
N VAL A 82 -4.65 -11.69 -8.31
CA VAL A 82 -5.27 -12.46 -9.40
C VAL A 82 -5.82 -11.54 -10.49
N ALA A 83 -6.42 -10.40 -10.13
CA ALA A 83 -6.93 -9.43 -11.09
C ALA A 83 -5.82 -8.83 -11.95
N LEU A 84 -4.67 -8.46 -11.36
CA LEU A 84 -3.50 -7.97 -12.11
C LEU A 84 -2.99 -9.03 -13.08
N GLN A 85 -2.80 -10.26 -12.61
CA GLN A 85 -2.33 -11.39 -13.43
C GLN A 85 -3.27 -11.68 -14.61
N ARG A 86 -4.58 -11.77 -14.35
CA ARG A 86 -5.58 -11.98 -15.41
C ARG A 86 -5.60 -10.83 -16.41
N THR A 87 -5.48 -9.59 -15.94
CA THR A 87 -5.45 -8.41 -16.80
C THR A 87 -4.22 -8.45 -17.71
N LEU A 88 -3.05 -8.78 -17.17
CA LEU A 88 -1.81 -8.90 -17.94
C LEU A 88 -1.91 -10.02 -19.00
N ASN A 89 -2.52 -11.16 -18.65
CA ASN A 89 -2.73 -12.26 -19.60
C ASN A 89 -3.63 -11.88 -20.78
N VAL A 90 -4.61 -10.99 -20.56
CA VAL A 90 -5.53 -10.53 -21.62
C VAL A 90 -4.93 -9.40 -22.45
N LEU A 91 -4.27 -8.44 -21.81
CA LEU A 91 -3.77 -7.23 -22.48
C LEU A 91 -2.35 -7.37 -23.05
N GLY A 92 -1.58 -8.32 -22.56
CA GLY A 92 -0.17 -8.51 -22.88
C GLY A 92 0.79 -7.64 -22.07
N PRO A 93 2.11 -7.85 -22.23
CA PRO A 93 3.15 -7.18 -21.45
C PRO A 93 3.10 -5.64 -21.56
N GLY A 94 3.39 -4.95 -20.45
CA GLY A 94 3.46 -3.49 -20.40
C GLY A 94 2.11 -2.75 -20.42
N ARG A 95 0.99 -3.47 -20.43
CA ARG A 95 -0.37 -2.90 -20.39
C ARG A 95 -1.00 -2.91 -19.00
N ALA A 96 -0.40 -3.61 -18.06
CA ALA A 96 -0.71 -3.62 -16.64
C ALA A 96 0.58 -3.83 -15.83
N PRO A 97 0.61 -3.47 -14.53
CA PRO A 97 1.72 -3.81 -13.66
C PRO A 97 1.94 -5.32 -13.58
N GLU A 98 3.19 -5.75 -13.69
CA GLU A 98 3.59 -7.13 -13.44
C GLU A 98 3.78 -7.35 -11.93
N LEU A 99 3.22 -8.44 -11.41
CA LEU A 99 3.35 -8.76 -9.99
C LEU A 99 4.72 -9.36 -9.73
N MET A 100 5.49 -8.74 -8.84
CA MET A 100 6.74 -9.32 -8.33
C MET A 100 6.45 -10.08 -7.04
N LEU A 101 6.78 -11.37 -7.02
CA LEU A 101 6.69 -12.20 -5.82
C LEU A 101 7.99 -12.04 -5.02
N SER A 102 7.86 -12.03 -3.69
CA SER A 102 9.04 -12.10 -2.82
C SER A 102 9.74 -13.46 -3.01
N PRO A 103 11.07 -13.49 -3.18
CA PRO A 103 11.82 -14.74 -3.24
C PRO A 103 11.86 -15.50 -1.91
N SER A 104 11.46 -14.86 -0.80
CA SER A 104 11.58 -15.39 0.57
C SER A 104 10.38 -16.22 1.04
N ASN A 105 9.62 -16.82 0.12
CA ASN A 105 8.36 -17.52 0.41
C ASN A 105 8.57 -19.03 0.63
#